data_AF-A0A328BI82-F1
#
_entry.id   AF-A0A328BI82-F1
#
_cell.length_a   1.000
_cell.length_b   1.000
_cell.length_c   1.000
_cell.angle_alpha   90.00
_cell.angle_beta   90.00
_cell.angle_gamma   90.00
#
_symmetry.space_group_name_H-M   'P 1'
#
loop_
_entity.id
_entity.type
_entity.pdbx_description
1 polymer ?
#
loop_
_entity_poly.entity_id
_entity_poly.type
_entity_poly.pdbx_seq_one_letter_code
_entity_poly.pdbx_strand_id
1 'polypeptide(L)' 'MDKIERVARAICAARGKNPDGDSGTGALRTVRRGNLVTQDRDPIPNWRLSETDAKVFIAAQEALEMGDDT' A
#
# COMPACT_ATOMS: atom_id res chain seq x y z
N MET A 1 -9.14 -11.48 -2.15
CA MET A 1 -7.91 -10.65 -2.12
C MET A 1 -7.90 -9.84 -3.40
N ASP A 2 -7.77 -8.52 -3.29
CA ASP A 2 -7.86 -7.58 -4.41
C ASP A 2 -6.64 -7.66 -5.34
N LYS A 3 -6.80 -7.40 -6.65
CA LYS A 3 -5.73 -7.45 -7.68
C LYS A 3 -4.64 -6.44 -7.32
N ILE A 4 -5.01 -5.23 -6.92
CA ILE A 4 -4.08 -4.17 -6.52
C ILE A 4 -3.31 -4.59 -5.28
N GLU A 5 -3.98 -5.13 -4.26
CA GLU A 5 -3.31 -5.59 -3.04
C GLU A 5 -2.24 -6.66 -3.34
N ARG A 6 -2.53 -7.64 -4.21
CA ARG A 6 -1.55 -8.67 -4.59
C ARG A 6 -0.31 -8.07 -5.25
N VAL A 7 -0.49 -7.18 -6.22
CA VAL A 7 0.62 -6.53 -6.93
C VAL A 7 1.39 -5.60 -5.98
N ALA A 8 0.71 -4.83 -5.14
CA ALA A 8 1.33 -3.94 -4.17
C ALA A 8 2.18 -4.70 -3.14
N ARG A 9 1.70 -5.86 -2.66
CA ARG A 9 2.47 -6.77 -1.80
C ARG A 9 3.72 -7.30 -2.49
N ALA A 10 3.61 -7.67 -3.77
CA ALA A 10 4.76 -8.14 -4.55
C ALA A 10 5.82 -7.04 -4.76
N ILE A 11 5.39 -5.83 -5.11
CA ILE A 11 6.28 -4.65 -5.24
C ILE A 11 6.96 -4.35 -3.90
N CYS A 12 6.21 -4.39 -2.80
CA CYS A 12 6.72 -4.16 -1.46
C CYS A 12 7.81 -5.19 -1.08
N ALA A 13 7.55 -6.48 -1.34
CA ALA A 13 8.51 -7.56 -1.11
C ALA A 13 9.76 -7.43 -2.00
N ALA A 14 9.60 -7.05 -3.28
CA ALA A 14 10.71 -6.82 -4.20
C ALA A 14 11.63 -5.67 -3.75
N ARG A 15 11.09 -4.71 -2.99
CA ARG A 15 11.85 -3.63 -2.34
C ARG A 15 12.51 -4.04 -1.01
N GLY A 16 12.45 -5.32 -0.65
CA GLY A 16 13.04 -5.87 0.57
C GLY A 16 12.26 -5.56 1.85
N LYS A 17 10.99 -5.15 1.75
CA LYS A 17 10.13 -4.89 2.92
C LYS A 17 9.13 -6.03 3.14
N ASN A 18 8.84 -6.34 4.40
CA ASN A 18 7.74 -7.25 4.73
C ASN A 18 6.39 -6.55 4.41
N PRO A 19 5.55 -7.06 3.48
CA PRO A 19 4.31 -6.42 3.09
C PRO A 19 3.29 -6.23 4.23
N ASP A 20 3.28 -7.15 5.20
CA ASP A 20 2.42 -7.10 6.39
C ASP A 20 3.07 -6.36 7.57
N GLY A 21 4.32 -5.90 7.39
CA GLY A 21 5.00 -5.07 8.38
C GLY A 21 4.32 -3.71 8.52
N ASP A 22 4.44 -3.13 9.70
CA ASP A 22 3.83 -1.85 10.02
C ASP A 22 4.71 -0.70 9.53
N SER A 23 4.21 0.09 8.59
CA SER A 23 4.74 1.41 8.30
C SER A 23 4.00 2.41 9.16
N GLY A 24 4.66 2.90 10.20
CA GLY A 24 4.20 4.03 11.01
C GLY A 24 4.21 5.36 10.22
N THR A 25 3.74 5.36 8.98
CA THR A 25 3.59 6.50 8.06
C THR A 25 2.12 6.78 7.74
N GLY A 26 1.19 6.07 8.39
CA GLY A 26 -0.24 6.36 8.26
C GLY A 26 -0.63 7.69 8.91
N ALA A 27 -1.89 8.06 8.73
CA ALA A 27 -2.45 9.30 9.28
C ALA A 27 -2.31 9.35 10.80
N LEU A 28 -2.17 10.55 11.36
CA LEU A 28 -2.25 10.72 12.80
C LEU A 28 -3.71 10.56 13.23
N ARG A 29 -3.93 9.65 14.18
CA ARG A 29 -5.23 9.50 14.85
C ARG A 29 -5.14 10.08 16.25
N THR A 30 -6.12 10.88 16.62
CA THR A 30 -6.25 11.36 18.00
C THR A 30 -6.75 10.21 18.87
N VAL A 31 -5.96 9.84 19.88
CA VAL A 31 -6.30 8.81 20.86
C VAL A 31 -6.35 9.42 22.26
N ARG A 32 -7.27 8.92 23.08
CA ARG A 32 -7.37 9.29 24.48
C ARG A 32 -6.78 8.20 25.35
N ARG A 33 -5.72 8.50 26.09
CA ARG A 33 -5.09 7.61 27.08
C ARG A 33 -5.34 8.17 28.48
N GLY A 34 -6.40 7.69 29.12
CA GLY A 34 -6.89 8.25 30.39
C GLY A 34 -7.37 9.69 30.23
N ASN A 35 -6.71 10.62 30.92
CA ASN A 35 -7.00 12.06 30.84
C ASN A 35 -6.17 12.79 29.77
N LEU A 36 -5.23 12.10 29.12
CA LEU A 36 -4.39 12.69 28.08
C LEU A 36 -4.99 12.44 26.69
N VAL A 37 -5.12 13.51 25.91
CA VAL A 37 -5.42 13.42 24.47
C VAL A 37 -4.10 13.56 23.72
N THR A 38 -3.72 12.53 22.97
CA THR A 38 -2.48 12.51 22.18
C THR A 38 -2.77 12.08 20.74
N GLN A 39 -1.80 12.30 19.85
CA GLN A 39 -1.85 11.78 18.49
C GLN A 39 -0.95 10.54 18.40
N ASP A 40 -1.51 9.42 17.99
CA ASP A 40 -0.76 8.22 17.61
C ASP A 40 -0.75 8.10 16.08
N ARG A 41 0.28 7.51 15.51
CA ARG A 41 0.27 7.17 14.09
C ARG A 41 -0.64 5.95 13.87
N ASP A 42 -1.54 6.04 12.91
CA ASP A 42 -2.35 4.90 12.52
C ASP A 42 -1.45 3.93 11.71
N PRO A 43 -1.26 2.70 12.19
CA PRO A 43 -0.39 1.75 11.52
C PRO A 43 -1.00 1.33 10.18
N ILE A 44 -0.25 1.51 9.10
CA ILE A 44 -0.64 0.98 7.79
C ILE A 44 0.34 -0.11 7.37
N PRO A 45 -0.15 -1.22 6.79
CA PRO A 45 0.75 -2.25 6.30
C PRO A 45 1.61 -1.71 5.17
N ASN A 46 2.87 -2.13 5.13
CA ASN A 46 3.89 -1.66 4.18
C ASN A 46 3.43 -1.80 2.71
N TRP A 47 2.59 -2.80 2.38
CA TRP A 47 2.08 -2.95 1.02
C TRP A 47 1.26 -1.75 0.54
N ARG A 48 0.58 -1.03 1.44
CA ARG A 48 -0.20 0.17 1.07
C ARG A 48 0.68 1.30 0.55
N LEU A 49 1.95 1.33 0.93
CA LEU A 49 2.92 2.28 0.37
C LEU A 49 3.21 2.04 -1.11
N SER A 50 2.91 0.84 -1.63
CA SER A 50 3.08 0.44 -3.02
C SER A 50 1.75 0.35 -3.77
N GLU A 51 0.65 0.80 -3.19
CA GLU A 51 -0.68 0.71 -3.81
C GLU A 51 -0.76 1.54 -5.11
N THR A 52 -0.21 2.75 -5.10
CA THR A 52 -0.15 3.60 -6.30
C THR A 52 0.68 2.95 -7.40
N ASP A 53 1.84 2.39 -7.05
CA ASP A 53 2.71 1.70 -8.01
C ASP A 53 2.00 0.49 -8.63
N ALA A 54 1.24 -0.25 -7.82
CA ALA A 54 0.45 -1.38 -8.29
C ALA A 54 -0.65 -0.97 -9.29
N LYS A 55 -1.36 0.13 -9.01
CA LYS A 55 -2.37 0.69 -9.93
C LYS A 55 -1.74 1.08 -11.27
N VAL A 56 -0.61 1.77 -11.25
CA VAL A 56 0.12 2.17 -12.46
C VAL A 56 0.59 0.95 -13.24
N PHE A 57 1.17 -0.04 -12.57
CA PHE A 57 1.64 -1.27 -13.21
C PHE A 57 0.50 -2.02 -13.92
N ILE A 58 -0.64 -2.17 -13.24
CA ILE A 58 -1.81 -2.85 -13.81
C ILE A 58 -2.33 -2.11 -15.04
N ALA A 59 -2.49 -0.79 -14.96
CA ALA A 59 -2.95 0.02 -16.09
C ALA A 59 -1.97 -0.06 -17.29
N ALA A 60 -0.66 -0.08 -17.02
CA ALA A 60 0.36 -0.24 -18.06
C ALA A 60 0.32 -1.63 -18.72
N GLN A 61 0.13 -2.70 -17.95
CA GLN A 61 -0.04 -4.04 -18.52
C GLN A 61 -1.30 -4.14 -19.39
N GLU A 62 -2.43 -3.63 -18.91
CA GLU A 62 -3.68 -3.64 -19.66
C GLU A 62 -3.56 -2.85 -20.98
N ALA A 63 -2.82 -1.73 -20.98
CA ALA A 63 -2.55 -0.97 -22.20
C ALA A 63 -1.66 -1.72 -23.21
N LEU A 64 -0.70 -2.52 -22.74
CA LEU A 64 0.15 -3.35 -23.60
C LEU A 64 -0.63 -4.53 -24.18
N GLU A 65 -1.45 -5.19 -23.37
CA GLU A 65 -2.29 -6.32 -23.80
C GLU A 65 -3.33 -5.90 -24.86
N MET A 66 -3.85 -4.67 -24.79
CA MET A 66 -4.74 -4.12 -25.84
C MET A 66 -4.01 -3.68 -27.12
N GLY A 67 -2.69 -3.46 -27.05
CA GLY A 67 -1.89 -2.97 -28.17
C GLY A 67 -1.40 -4.06 -29.14
N ASP A 68 -1.49 -5.34 -28.76
CA ASP A 68 -1.06 -6.49 -29.58
C ASP A 68 -2.18 -7.03 -30.51
N ASP A 69 -3.39 -6.44 -30.48
CA ASP A 69 -4.56 -6.84 -31.29
C ASP A 69 -4.79 -5.98 -32.56
N THR A 70 -3.84 -5.12 -32.95
CA THR A 70 -3.89 -4.28 -34.17
C THR A 70 -2.70 -4.48 -35.09
#